data_AF-A0A7D6IVW9-F1
#
_entry.id   AF-A0A7D6IVW9-F1
#
_cell.length_a   1.000
_cell.length_b   1.000
_cell.length_c   1.000
_cell.angle_alpha   90.00
_cell.angle_beta   90.00
_cell.angle_gamma   90.00
#
_symmetry.space_group_name_H-M   'P 1'
#
loop_
_entity.id
_entity.type
_entity.pdbx_description
1 polymer ?
#
loop_
_entity_poly.entity_id
_entity_poly.type
_entity_poly.pdbx_seq_one_letter_code
_entity_poly.pdbx_strand_id
1 'polypeptide(L)'
;MARDITITARELNPFEHLVLGLLCEGRTNSAIARETSHTEKVIENTIGRSAKAFNIKSDPDTNIRVLLALAYRTHYGDVAFDRLKVPCSHMEIGADGKSICNREIH
;
A
#
# COMPACT_ATOMS: atom_id res chain seq x y z
N MET A 1 12.09 -6.16 -20.40
CA MET A 1 12.97 -6.29 -19.22
C MET A 1 12.19 -5.82 -18.01
N ALA A 2 11.66 -6.75 -17.22
CA ALA A 2 11.05 -6.40 -15.94
C ALA A 2 12.17 -5.83 -15.06
N ARG A 3 12.07 -4.55 -14.71
CA ARG A 3 12.94 -3.99 -13.69
C ARG A 3 12.65 -4.79 -12.43
N ASP A 4 13.67 -5.39 -11.85
CA ASP A 4 13.59 -6.05 -10.56
C ASP A 4 13.36 -4.94 -9.53
N ILE A 5 12.09 -4.60 -9.31
CA ILE A 5 11.74 -3.53 -8.41
C ILE A 5 11.78 -4.17 -7.02
N THR A 6 12.93 -4.11 -6.36
CA THR A 6 13.01 -4.22 -4.90
C THR A 6 12.30 -3.00 -4.32
N ILE A 7 10.96 -3.01 -4.35
CA ILE A 7 10.15 -1.81 -4.07
C ILE A 7 10.21 -1.45 -2.58
N THR A 8 10.60 -2.37 -1.69
CA THR A 8 10.79 -2.09 -0.27
C THR A 8 12.21 -2.41 0.18
N ALA A 9 12.94 -1.39 0.62
CA ALA A 9 14.28 -1.50 1.20
C ALA A 9 14.29 -2.15 2.60
N ARG A 10 13.11 -2.23 3.24
CA ARG A 10 12.88 -2.93 4.51
C ARG A 10 11.42 -3.35 4.63
N GLU A 11 11.15 -4.31 5.50
CA GLU A 11 9.78 -4.64 5.90
C GLU A 11 9.14 -3.51 6.72
N LEU A 12 7.83 -3.40 6.58
CA LEU A 12 7.00 -2.47 7.33
C LEU A 12 6.53 -3.13 8.63
N ASN A 13 6.45 -2.35 9.70
CA ASN A 13 5.88 -2.86 10.95
C ASN A 13 4.33 -2.85 10.91
N PRO A 14 3.64 -3.54 11.83
CA PRO A 14 2.18 -3.62 11.84
C PRO A 14 1.48 -2.26 11.89
N PHE A 15 2.05 -1.28 12.60
CA PHE A 15 1.50 0.07 12.68
C PHE A 15 1.65 0.83 11.36
N GLU A 16 2.76 0.64 10.65
CA GLU A 16 2.97 1.19 9.30
C GLU A 16 1.96 0.59 8.32
N HIS A 17 1.72 -0.72 8.37
CA HIS A 17 0.65 -1.34 7.55
C HIS A 17 -0.72 -0.73 7.83
N LEU A 18 -1.09 -0.55 9.11
CA LEU A 18 -2.36 0.06 9.49
C LEU A 18 -2.49 1.48 8.94
N VAL A 19 -1.47 2.32 9.15
CA VAL A 19 -1.47 3.71 8.67
C VAL A 19 -1.54 3.78 7.14
N LEU A 20 -0.81 2.92 6.43
CA LEU A 20 -0.80 2.90 4.96
C LEU A 20 -2.10 2.35 4.37
N GLY A 21 -2.75 1.39 5.04
CA GLY A 21 -4.09 0.93 4.66
C GLY A 21 -5.12 2.06 4.73
N LEU A 22 -5.15 2.80 5.84
CA LEU A 22 -6.04 3.95 6.01
C LEU A 22 -5.69 5.10 5.06
N LEU A 23 -4.41 5.33 4.77
CA LEU A 23 -3.95 6.28 3.76
C LEU A 23 -4.44 5.89 2.36
N CYS A 24 -4.44 4.59 2.04
CA CYS A 24 -4.97 4.06 0.78
C CYS A 24 -6.47 4.27 0.67
N GLU A 25 -7.24 4.30 1.76
CA GLU A 25 -8.66 4.68 1.75
C GLU A 25 -8.87 6.19 1.50
N GLY A 26 -7.80 6.99 1.38
CA GLY A 26 -7.87 8.43 1.13
C GLY A 26 -8.00 9.29 2.39
N ARG A 27 -7.82 8.73 3.59
CA ARG A 27 -8.00 9.45 4.87
C ARG A 27 -6.89 10.47 5.14
N THR A 28 -7.25 11.64 5.65
CA THR A 28 -6.29 12.69 6.07
C THR A 28 -5.46 12.26 7.29
N ASN A 29 -4.35 12.96 7.57
CA ASN A 29 -3.55 12.69 8.76
C ASN A 29 -4.37 12.79 10.05
N SER A 30 -5.26 13.79 10.14
CA SER A 30 -6.18 13.99 11.26
C SER A 30 -7.19 12.85 11.42
N ALA A 31 -7.75 12.34 10.32
CA ALA A 31 -8.68 11.21 10.35
C ALA A 31 -7.98 9.92 10.82
N ILE A 32 -6.79 9.64 10.27
CA ILE A 32 -5.97 8.49 10.68
C ILE A 32 -5.59 8.61 12.16
N ALA A 33 -5.11 9.78 12.59
CA ALA A 33 -4.72 10.04 13.97
C ALA A 33 -5.86 9.78 14.94
N ARG A 34 -7.07 10.25 14.63
CA ARG A 34 -8.28 10.01 15.43
C ARG A 34 -8.64 8.52 15.49
N GLU A 35 -8.56 7.81 14.38
CA GLU A 35 -8.93 6.39 14.29
C GLU A 35 -7.92 5.48 15.00
N THR A 36 -6.63 5.80 14.93
CA THR A 36 -5.59 5.03 15.59
C THR A 36 -5.35 5.48 17.04
N SER A 37 -6.03 6.52 17.55
CA SER A 37 -5.75 7.13 18.86
C SER A 37 -4.31 7.67 19.02
N HIS A 38 -3.79 8.31 17.98
CA HIS A 38 -2.45 8.92 17.98
C HIS A 38 -2.53 10.41 17.59
N THR A 39 -1.40 11.13 17.59
CA THR A 39 -1.35 12.52 17.12
C THR A 39 -1.06 12.59 15.61
N GLU A 40 -1.46 13.69 14.97
CA GLU A 40 -1.16 13.93 13.55
C GLU A 40 0.33 13.88 13.25
N LYS A 41 1.16 14.35 14.19
CA LYS A 41 2.62 14.32 14.03
C LYS A 41 3.17 12.89 13.99
N VAL A 42 2.59 11.98 14.77
CA VAL A 42 2.97 10.55 14.71
C VAL A 42 2.62 9.96 13.34
N ILE A 43 1.46 10.32 12.79
CA ILE A 43 1.04 9.85 11.46
C ILE A 43 1.96 10.41 10.37
N GLU A 44 2.26 11.71 10.41
CA GLU A 44 3.21 12.36 9.47
C GLU A 44 4.58 11.68 9.50
N ASN A 45 5.14 11.45 10.70
CA ASN A 45 6.43 10.78 10.86
C ASN A 45 6.38 9.33 10.35
N THR A 46 5.27 8.63 10.53
CA THR A 46 5.09 7.25 10.07
C THR A 46 5.00 7.17 8.55
N ILE A 47 4.27 8.10 7.92
CA ILE A 47 4.23 8.25 6.45
C ILE A 47 5.64 8.55 5.92
N GLY A 48 6.38 9.46 6.55
CA GLY A 48 7.75 9.80 6.15
C GLY A 48 8.72 8.61 6.26
N ARG A 49 8.64 7.82 7.33
CA ARG A 49 9.45 6.59 7.49
C ARG A 49 9.06 5.50 6.50
N SER A 50 7.78 5.40 6.18
CA SER A 50 7.27 4.44 5.19
C SER A 50 7.73 4.83 3.78
N ALA A 51 7.63 6.09 3.40
CA ALA A 51 8.14 6.59 2.12
C ALA A 51 9.62 6.25 1.89
N LYS A 52 10.45 6.40 2.93
CA LYS A 52 11.86 5.96 2.89
C LYS A 52 12.01 4.46 2.68
N ALA A 53 11.16 3.63 3.29
CA ALA A 53 11.16 2.19 3.06
C ALA A 53 10.87 1.84 1.60
N PHE A 54 10.05 2.64 0.92
CA PHE A 54 9.76 2.50 -0.51
C PHE A 54 10.75 3.24 -1.44
N ASN A 55 11.83 3.79 -0.88
CA ASN A 55 12.80 4.63 -1.60
C ASN A 55 12.16 5.82 -2.35
N ILE A 56 11.04 6.34 -1.83
CA ILE A 56 10.33 7.51 -2.37
C ILE A 56 10.99 8.78 -1.82
N LYS A 57 11.39 9.68 -2.72
CA LYS A 57 11.92 10.99 -2.36
C LYS A 57 10.79 12.01 -2.26
N SER A 58 10.94 12.96 -1.34
CA SER A 58 10.10 14.15 -1.26
C SER A 58 10.66 15.21 -2.21
N ASP A 59 9.82 15.77 -3.06
CA ASP A 59 10.10 16.98 -3.84
C ASP A 59 8.87 17.90 -3.87
N PRO A 60 9.03 19.19 -4.20
CA PRO A 60 7.94 20.17 -4.13
C PRO A 60 6.76 19.90 -5.08
N ASP A 61 7.01 19.21 -6.19
CA ASP A 61 6.03 18.98 -7.26
C ASP A 61 5.27 17.66 -7.08
N THR A 62 5.74 16.80 -6.17
CA THR A 62 5.25 15.43 -6.01
C THR A 62 4.51 15.21 -4.70
N ASN A 63 3.29 14.71 -4.79
CA ASN A 63 2.53 14.31 -3.62
C ASN A 63 2.94 12.90 -3.14
N ILE A 64 3.80 12.87 -2.11
CA ILE A 64 4.32 11.63 -1.51
C ILE A 64 3.21 10.66 -1.14
N ARG A 65 2.06 11.12 -0.64
CA ARG A 65 0.97 10.23 -0.21
C ARG A 65 0.40 9.44 -1.39
N VAL A 66 0.31 10.06 -2.57
CA VAL A 66 -0.16 9.38 -3.78
C VAL A 66 0.83 8.31 -4.22
N LEU A 67 2.13 8.66 -4.30
CA LEU A 67 3.17 7.69 -4.65
C LEU A 67 3.25 6.54 -3.66
N LEU A 68 3.14 6.85 -2.38
CA LEU A 68 3.19 5.85 -1.31
C LEU A 68 1.97 4.93 -1.34
N ALA A 69 0.78 5.45 -1.63
CA ALA A 69 -0.43 4.62 -1.81
C ALA A 69 -0.27 3.66 -3.01
N LEU A 70 0.24 4.16 -4.14
CA LEU A 70 0.48 3.35 -5.33
C LEU A 70 1.54 2.27 -5.06
N ALA A 71 2.65 2.63 -4.43
CA ALA A 71 3.71 1.68 -4.07
C ALA A 71 3.21 0.63 -3.08
N TYR A 72 2.50 1.02 -2.02
CA TYR A 72 1.96 0.11 -1.03
C TYR A 72 0.96 -0.88 -1.64
N ARG A 73 -0.01 -0.40 -2.45
CA ARG A 73 -0.99 -1.26 -3.14
C ARG A 73 -0.35 -2.16 -4.19
N THR A 74 0.68 -1.66 -4.86
CA THR A 74 1.48 -2.49 -5.76
C THR A 74 2.14 -3.59 -4.96
N HIS A 75 2.61 -3.36 -3.73
CA HIS A 75 3.34 -4.35 -2.94
C HIS A 75 2.47 -5.40 -2.27
N TYR A 76 1.49 -4.93 -1.52
CA TYR A 76 0.73 -5.76 -0.60
C TYR A 76 -0.67 -6.09 -1.14
N GLY A 77 -0.94 -5.71 -2.38
CA GLY A 77 -2.28 -5.76 -2.94
C GLY A 77 -3.15 -4.64 -2.37
N ASP A 78 -4.39 -4.60 -2.81
CA ASP A 78 -5.34 -3.59 -2.36
C ASP A 78 -6.59 -4.26 -1.82
N VAL A 79 -6.64 -4.30 -0.49
CA VAL A 79 -7.75 -4.84 0.31
C VAL A 79 -9.08 -4.15 -0.01
N ALA A 80 -9.06 -2.94 -0.60
CA ALA A 80 -10.27 -2.28 -1.07
C ALA A 80 -10.88 -2.98 -2.29
N PHE A 81 -10.08 -3.54 -3.21
CA PHE A 81 -10.60 -4.35 -4.31
C PHE A 81 -11.20 -5.67 -3.80
N ASP A 82 -10.60 -6.27 -2.78
CA ASP A 82 -11.17 -7.48 -2.14
C ASP A 82 -12.56 -7.18 -1.57
N ARG A 83 -12.74 -6.01 -0.92
CA ARG A 83 -14.04 -5.57 -0.39
C ARG A 83 -15.06 -5.27 -1.50
N LEU A 84 -14.61 -4.81 -2.66
CA LEU A 84 -15.46 -4.53 -3.81
C LEU A 84 -15.89 -5.81 -4.57
N LYS A 85 -15.33 -6.98 -4.22
CA LYS A 85 -15.54 -8.27 -4.91
C LYS A 85 -15.30 -8.17 -6.42
N VAL A 86 -14.46 -7.23 -6.85
CA VAL A 86 -14.12 -7.08 -8.26
C VAL A 86 -13.03 -8.09 -8.57
N PRO A 87 -13.20 -8.96 -9.58
CA PRO A 87 -12.17 -9.90 -9.97
C PRO A 87 -10.90 -9.12 -10.35
N CYS A 88 -9.76 -9.49 -9.75
CA CYS A 88 -8.50 -8.85 -10.08
C CYS A 88 -8.16 -9.09 -11.58
N SER A 89 -7.46 -8.16 -12.23
CA SER A 89 -7.10 -8.31 -13.65
C SER A 89 -6.19 -9.51 -13.95
N HIS A 90 -5.66 -10.16 -12.91
CA HIS A 90 -4.84 -11.38 -12.99
C HIS A 90 -5.64 -12.65 -12.64
N MET A 91 -6.96 -12.54 -12.53
CA MET A 91 -7.83 -13.68 -12.26
C MET A 91 -7.90 -14.54 -13.52
N GLU A 92 -7.39 -15.76 -13.41
CA GLU A 92 -7.55 -16.81 -14.40
C GLU A 92 -8.34 -17.97 -13.81
N ILE A 93 -9.10 -18.67 -14.65
CA ILE A 93 -9.76 -19.91 -14.26
C ILE A 93 -8.77 -21.03 -14.58
N GLY A 94 -8.22 -21.66 -13.53
CA GLY A 94 -7.32 -22.79 -13.68
C GLY A 94 -8.02 -24.01 -14.29
N ALA A 95 -7.25 -25.00 -14.73
CA ALA A 95 -7.76 -26.23 -15.34
C ALA A 95 -8.78 -26.98 -14.46
N ASP A 96 -8.72 -26.77 -13.14
CA ASP A 96 -9.58 -27.38 -12.14
C ASP A 96 -10.88 -26.59 -11.88
N GLY A 97 -11.12 -25.51 -12.65
CA GLY A 97 -12.27 -24.61 -12.46
C GLY A 97 -12.15 -23.66 -11.27
N LYS A 98 -11.00 -23.61 -10.59
CA LYS A 98 -10.73 -22.68 -9.48
C LYS A 98 -10.24 -21.34 -10.01
N SER A 99 -10.69 -20.26 -9.38
CA SER A 99 -10.14 -18.92 -9.61
C SER A 99 -8.74 -18.82 -9.00
N ILE A 100 -7.75 -18.54 -9.84
CA ILE A 100 -6.34 -18.39 -9.46
C ILE A 100 -5.94 -16.94 -9.73
N CYS A 101 -5.26 -16.30 -8.77
CA CYS A 101 -4.61 -15.03 -9.01
C CYS A 101 -3.19 -15.31 -9.53
N ASN A 102 -2.89 -14.97 -10.79
CA ASN A 102 -1.56 -15.20 -11.39
C ASN A 102 -0.40 -14.42 -10.75
N ARG A 103 -0.69 -13.67 -9.69
CA ARG A 103 0.30 -13.01 -8.84
C ARG A 103 0.84 -13.93 -7.73
N GLU A 104 0.10 -14.96 -7.34
CA GLU A 104 0.45 -15.92 -6.28
C GLU A 104 1.07 -17.21 -6.83
N ILE A 105 1.86 -17.12 -7.92
CA ILE A 105 2.69 -18.25 -8.32
C ILE A 105 3.98 -18.17 -7.48
N HIS A 106 3.96 -18.85 -6.33
CA HIS A 106 5.17 -19.24 -5.58
C HIS A 106 5.67 -20.59 -6.06
#